data_AF-A0A093J2U9-F1
#
_entry.id   AF-A0A093J2U9-F1
#
_cell.length_a   1.000
_cell.length_b   1.000
_cell.length_c   1.000
_cell.angle_alpha   90.00
_cell.angle_beta   90.00
_cell.angle_gamma   90.00
#
_symmetry.space_group_name_H-M   'P 1'
#
loop_
_entity.id
_entity.type
_entity.pdbx_description
1 polymer ?
#
loop_
_entity_poly.entity_id
_entity_poly.type
_entity_poly.pdbx_seq_one_letter_code
_entity_poly.pdbx_strand_id
1 'polypeptide(L)'
;QDCQSLHGDIPQKQREITLKGFRNGAFKVLVATNVAARGLDIPEVDLVVQGSPPKDVESYIHRSGRTGRAGRTGICICFYQRKEENQLRYVEQKAGITFKRVGVPTATDIIKASSKDAIRCLDSVPQTAIEYFKESARWLIQEKGPVNALAAALAHISGATSIEQRSLLNSDAGFVTMILRCSEEINNMSYAWRRLRDQLGDDIDRKVNRMCFIKGRM
;
A
#
# COMPACT_ATOMS: atom_id res chain seq x y z
N GLN A 1 -3.46 -19.26 -0.42
CA GLN A 1 -2.84 -18.20 -1.23
C GLN A 1 -3.90 -17.16 -1.49
N ASP A 2 -3.73 -15.93 -1.01
CA ASP A 2 -4.79 -14.92 -1.01
C ASP A 2 -4.95 -14.19 -2.35
N CYS A 3 -4.12 -14.52 -3.34
CA CYS A 3 -4.15 -13.93 -4.67
C CYS A 3 -3.95 -14.94 -5.81
N GLN A 4 -4.42 -14.59 -7.02
CA GLN A 4 -4.19 -15.31 -8.28
C GLN A 4 -3.94 -14.31 -9.43
N SER A 5 -3.33 -14.78 -10.52
CA SER A 5 -3.04 -13.98 -11.72
C SER A 5 -3.99 -14.26 -12.88
N LEU A 6 -4.18 -13.26 -13.76
CA LEU A 6 -4.96 -13.37 -14.99
C LEU A 6 -4.26 -12.65 -16.15
N HIS A 7 -3.71 -13.42 -17.10
CA HIS A 7 -2.99 -12.88 -18.25
C HIS A 7 -3.28 -13.67 -19.55
N GLY A 8 -2.72 -13.17 -20.66
CA GLY A 8 -2.98 -13.66 -22.02
C GLY A 8 -2.62 -15.14 -22.22
N ASP A 9 -1.58 -15.62 -21.55
CA ASP A 9 -1.08 -16.99 -21.74
C ASP A 9 -1.85 -18.03 -20.92
N ILE A 10 -2.77 -17.60 -20.05
CA ILE A 10 -3.63 -18.53 -19.29
C ILE A 10 -4.70 -19.10 -20.24
N PRO A 11 -4.82 -20.43 -20.39
CA PRO A 11 -5.86 -21.04 -21.20
C PRO A 11 -7.27 -20.68 -20.72
N GLN A 12 -8.22 -20.56 -21.63
CA GLN A 12 -9.59 -20.11 -21.34
C GLN A 12 -10.26 -20.90 -20.19
N LYS A 13 -10.13 -22.23 -20.17
CA LYS A 13 -10.66 -23.08 -19.09
C LYS A 13 -10.10 -22.70 -17.71
N GLN A 14 -8.80 -22.40 -17.64
CA GLN A 14 -8.15 -22.00 -16.39
C GLN A 14 -8.57 -20.57 -15.97
N ARG A 15 -8.82 -19.67 -16.94
CA ARG A 15 -9.37 -18.34 -16.66
C ARG A 15 -10.74 -18.41 -15.99
N GLU A 16 -11.63 -19.27 -16.50
CA GLU A 16 -12.97 -19.47 -15.95
C GLU A 16 -12.93 -20.03 -14.52
N ILE A 17 -12.05 -21.01 -14.26
CA ILE A 17 -11.81 -21.54 -12.91
C ILE A 17 -11.32 -20.43 -11.96
N THR A 18 -10.37 -19.63 -12.41
CA THR A 18 -9.80 -18.52 -11.63
C THR A 18 -10.88 -17.49 -11.30
N LEU A 19 -11.66 -17.05 -12.29
CA LEU A 19 -12.75 -16.09 -12.07
C LEU A 19 -13.85 -16.66 -11.17
N LYS A 20 -14.18 -17.96 -11.29
CA LYS A 20 -15.12 -18.62 -10.39
C LYS A 20 -14.60 -18.64 -8.95
N GLY A 21 -13.32 -18.96 -8.76
CA GLY A 21 -12.68 -18.90 -7.45
C GLY A 21 -12.72 -17.49 -6.84
N PHE A 22 -12.46 -16.46 -7.65
CA PHE A 22 -12.55 -15.07 -7.24
C PHE A 22 -13.98 -14.68 -6.82
N ARG A 23 -14.99 -15.03 -7.62
CA ARG A 23 -16.41 -14.80 -7.31
C ARG A 23 -16.85 -15.44 -5.99
N ASN A 24 -16.39 -16.66 -5.75
CA ASN A 24 -16.75 -17.42 -4.57
C ASN A 24 -15.94 -17.01 -3.32
N GLY A 25 -15.02 -16.04 -3.45
CA GLY A 25 -14.16 -15.60 -2.35
C GLY A 25 -13.08 -16.61 -1.95
N ALA A 26 -12.78 -17.61 -2.80
CA ALA A 26 -11.71 -18.57 -2.55
C ALA A 26 -10.33 -17.88 -2.45
N PHE A 27 -10.19 -16.73 -3.10
CA PHE A 27 -9.11 -15.77 -2.92
C PHE A 27 -9.67 -14.35 -3.11
N LYS A 28 -9.05 -13.36 -2.47
CA LYS A 28 -9.60 -11.99 -2.39
C LYS A 28 -8.94 -11.01 -3.36
N VAL A 29 -7.82 -11.39 -3.96
CA VAL A 29 -7.02 -10.51 -4.83
C VAL A 29 -6.78 -11.14 -6.20
N LEU A 30 -7.09 -10.41 -7.27
CA LEU A 30 -6.84 -10.82 -8.64
C LEU A 30 -5.87 -9.83 -9.31
N VAL A 31 -4.74 -10.34 -9.81
CA VAL A 31 -3.72 -9.54 -10.51
C VAL A 31 -3.86 -9.77 -12.01
N ALA A 32 -4.25 -8.75 -12.77
CA ALA A 32 -4.57 -8.91 -14.19
C ALA A 32 -3.84 -7.92 -15.10
N THR A 33 -3.59 -8.34 -16.36
CA THR A 33 -3.17 -7.44 -17.44
C THR A 33 -4.37 -6.92 -18.24
N ASN A 34 -4.19 -5.79 -18.93
CA ASN A 34 -5.26 -5.15 -19.71
C ASN A 34 -5.92 -6.09 -20.72
N VAL A 35 -5.11 -6.94 -21.38
CA VAL A 35 -5.56 -7.83 -22.45
C VAL A 35 -6.49 -8.91 -21.88
N ALA A 36 -6.13 -9.46 -20.73
CA ALA A 36 -6.90 -10.53 -20.09
C ALA A 36 -8.11 -10.03 -19.30
N ALA A 37 -8.31 -8.72 -19.18
CA ALA A 37 -9.48 -8.15 -18.49
C ALA A 37 -10.59 -7.67 -19.45
N ARG A 38 -10.32 -7.58 -20.75
CA ARG A 38 -11.29 -7.17 -21.77
C ARG A 38 -12.12 -8.38 -22.23
N GLY A 39 -13.43 -8.20 -22.40
CA GLY A 39 -14.33 -9.25 -22.86
C GLY A 39 -14.67 -10.33 -21.83
N LEU A 40 -14.12 -10.26 -20.61
CA LEU A 40 -14.49 -11.12 -19.50
C LEU A 40 -15.40 -10.37 -18.52
N ASP A 41 -16.44 -11.08 -18.08
CA ASP A 41 -17.34 -10.64 -17.02
C ASP A 41 -16.64 -10.76 -15.66
N ILE A 42 -15.71 -9.85 -15.40
CA ILE A 42 -15.08 -9.71 -14.09
C ILE A 42 -16.14 -9.19 -13.12
N PRO A 43 -16.30 -9.82 -11.95
CA PRO A 43 -17.21 -9.35 -10.91
C PRO A 43 -16.94 -7.89 -10.55
N GLU A 44 -17.98 -7.23 -10.05
CA GLU A 44 -17.79 -5.94 -9.41
C GLU A 44 -16.92 -6.11 -8.16
N VAL A 45 -15.89 -5.26 -8.04
CA VAL A 45 -14.92 -5.29 -6.94
C VAL A 45 -14.98 -4.02 -6.11
N ASP A 46 -14.65 -4.11 -4.82
CA ASP A 46 -14.63 -2.96 -3.91
C ASP A 46 -13.46 -1.99 -4.20
N LEU A 47 -12.34 -2.54 -4.67
CA LEU A 47 -11.09 -1.81 -4.88
C LEU A 47 -10.42 -2.24 -6.18
N VAL A 48 -10.05 -1.25 -7.01
CA VAL A 48 -9.18 -1.41 -8.17
C VAL A 48 -7.86 -0.71 -7.90
N VAL A 49 -6.75 -1.45 -7.97
CA VAL A 49 -5.39 -0.88 -7.89
C VAL A 49 -4.72 -0.96 -9.25
N GLN A 50 -4.42 0.20 -9.84
CA GLN A 50 -3.67 0.31 -11.09
C GLN A 50 -2.18 0.45 -10.77
N GLY A 51 -1.38 -0.54 -11.17
CA GLY A 51 0.07 -0.56 -10.90
C GLY A 51 0.86 0.55 -11.61
N SER A 52 0.28 1.16 -12.63
CA SER A 52 0.84 2.32 -13.33
C SER A 52 -0.27 3.15 -13.98
N PRO A 53 -0.01 4.43 -14.30
CA PRO A 53 -0.98 5.28 -14.98
C PRO A 53 -1.44 4.66 -16.30
N PRO A 54 -2.75 4.71 -16.60
CA PRO A 54 -3.26 4.26 -17.89
C PRO A 54 -2.73 5.18 -18.99
N LYS A 55 -2.35 4.58 -20.14
CA LYS A 55 -1.78 5.30 -21.29
C LYS A 55 -2.81 6.22 -21.98
N ASP A 56 -4.08 5.89 -21.83
CA ASP A 56 -5.22 6.56 -22.45
C ASP A 56 -6.44 6.48 -21.53
N VAL A 57 -7.44 7.30 -21.84
CA VAL A 57 -8.66 7.44 -21.02
C VAL A 57 -9.57 6.23 -21.11
N GLU A 58 -9.61 5.57 -22.26
CA GLU A 58 -10.40 4.36 -22.46
C GLU A 58 -9.91 3.24 -21.52
N SER A 59 -8.59 3.08 -21.42
CA SER A 59 -7.95 2.16 -20.50
C SER A 59 -8.24 2.51 -19.04
N TYR A 60 -8.27 3.80 -18.69
CA TYR A 60 -8.69 4.23 -17.36
C TYR A 60 -10.14 3.82 -17.07
N ILE A 61 -11.07 4.14 -17.97
CA ILE A 61 -12.51 3.87 -17.80
C ILE A 61 -12.75 2.35 -17.69
N HIS A 62 -12.11 1.54 -18.53
CA HIS A 62 -12.27 0.09 -18.50
C HIS A 62 -11.74 -0.59 -17.23
N ARG A 63 -10.64 -0.05 -16.66
CA ARG A 63 -10.05 -0.54 -15.41
C ARG A 63 -10.84 -0.06 -14.20
N SER A 64 -11.01 1.26 -14.07
CA SER A 64 -11.72 1.87 -12.94
C SER A 64 -13.17 1.43 -12.89
N GLY A 65 -13.80 1.27 -14.05
CA GLY A 65 -15.15 0.73 -14.16
C GLY A 65 -15.29 -0.72 -13.74
N ARG A 66 -14.30 -1.39 -13.12
CA ARG A 66 -14.52 -2.68 -12.42
C ARG A 66 -15.03 -2.49 -11.00
N THR A 67 -14.96 -1.28 -10.48
CA THR A 67 -15.53 -0.88 -9.19
C THR A 67 -16.62 0.18 -9.41
N GLY A 68 -17.50 0.35 -8.42
CA GLY A 68 -18.49 1.42 -8.39
C GLY A 68 -19.48 1.41 -9.57
N ARG A 69 -20.04 0.23 -9.90
CA ARG A 69 -21.08 0.09 -10.94
C ARG A 69 -22.47 0.14 -10.33
N ALA A 70 -23.48 0.38 -11.18
CA ALA A 70 -24.89 0.29 -10.81
C ALA A 70 -25.28 1.11 -9.56
N GLY A 71 -24.74 2.33 -9.41
CA GLY A 71 -25.04 3.23 -8.29
C GLY A 71 -24.28 2.93 -7.00
N ARG A 72 -23.42 1.90 -6.97
CA ARG A 72 -22.54 1.63 -5.83
C ARG A 72 -21.29 2.52 -5.87
N THR A 73 -20.74 2.82 -4.71
CA THR A 73 -19.46 3.52 -4.58
C THR A 73 -18.31 2.51 -4.64
N GLY A 74 -17.22 2.89 -5.30
CA GLY A 74 -16.03 2.06 -5.45
C GLY A 74 -14.75 2.86 -5.30
N ILE A 75 -13.64 2.21 -4.97
CA ILE A 75 -12.33 2.88 -4.83
C ILE A 75 -11.40 2.46 -5.97
N CYS A 76 -10.86 3.44 -6.70
CA CYS A 76 -9.81 3.21 -7.68
C CYS A 76 -8.54 3.97 -7.27
N ILE A 77 -7.46 3.23 -7.02
CA ILE A 77 -6.14 3.76 -6.68
C ILE A 77 -5.23 3.57 -7.89
N CYS A 78 -4.44 4.59 -8.22
CA CYS A 78 -3.43 4.51 -9.26
C CYS A 78 -2.06 4.85 -8.66
N PHE A 79 -1.11 3.94 -8.79
CA PHE A 79 0.29 4.24 -8.52
C PHE A 79 0.88 5.03 -9.68
N TYR A 80 1.80 5.94 -9.36
CA TYR A 80 2.51 6.73 -10.35
C TYR A 80 3.86 7.18 -9.80
N GLN A 81 4.81 7.39 -10.69
CA GLN A 81 6.08 8.06 -10.42
C GLN A 81 5.99 9.53 -10.83
N ARG A 82 6.87 10.38 -10.28
CA ARG A 82 6.90 11.83 -10.61
C ARG A 82 6.99 12.11 -12.11
N LYS A 83 7.73 11.30 -12.87
CA LYS A 83 7.85 11.43 -14.34
C LYS A 83 6.55 11.14 -15.10
N GLU A 84 5.60 10.45 -14.48
CA GLU A 84 4.33 10.02 -15.07
C GLU A 84 3.17 10.98 -14.73
N GLU A 85 3.44 12.04 -13.97
CA GLU A 85 2.43 13.01 -13.55
C GLU A 85 1.71 13.69 -14.73
N ASN A 86 2.41 13.91 -15.84
CA ASN A 86 1.80 14.44 -17.06
C ASN A 86 0.78 13.47 -17.69
N GLN A 87 0.99 12.15 -17.57
CA GLN A 87 0.04 11.14 -18.07
C GLN A 87 -1.24 11.15 -17.24
N LEU A 88 -1.12 11.30 -15.92
CA LEU A 88 -2.28 11.46 -15.04
C LEU A 88 -3.08 12.72 -15.37
N ARG A 89 -2.41 13.86 -15.56
CA ARG A 89 -3.08 15.11 -15.96
C ARG A 89 -3.82 14.99 -17.29
N TYR A 90 -3.25 14.27 -18.25
CA TYR A 90 -3.92 13.99 -19.51
C TYR A 90 -5.21 13.17 -19.31
N VAL A 91 -5.15 12.13 -18.47
CA VAL A 91 -6.31 11.30 -18.14
C VAL A 91 -7.38 12.11 -17.40
N GLU A 92 -7.01 12.93 -16.42
CA GLU A 92 -7.91 13.82 -15.69
C GLU A 92 -8.68 14.75 -16.62
N GLN A 93 -7.97 15.46 -17.50
CA GLN A 93 -8.58 16.40 -18.43
C GLN A 93 -9.56 15.72 -19.40
N LYS A 94 -9.16 14.57 -19.95
CA LYS A 94 -9.95 13.88 -20.97
C LYS A 94 -11.11 13.07 -20.38
N ALA A 95 -10.96 12.55 -19.15
CA ALA A 95 -12.03 11.84 -18.45
C ALA A 95 -12.95 12.78 -17.65
N GLY A 96 -12.57 14.06 -17.48
CA GLY A 96 -13.33 15.02 -16.69
C GLY A 96 -13.34 14.72 -15.19
N ILE A 97 -12.26 14.14 -14.68
CA ILE A 97 -12.11 13.76 -13.26
C ILE A 97 -10.93 14.47 -12.62
N THR A 98 -10.89 14.46 -11.29
CA THR A 98 -9.70 14.89 -10.53
C THR A 98 -9.34 13.81 -9.53
N PHE A 99 -8.12 13.28 -9.63
CA PHE A 99 -7.63 12.31 -8.68
C PHE A 99 -7.19 13.01 -7.39
N LYS A 100 -7.63 12.47 -6.25
CA LYS A 100 -7.06 12.84 -4.95
C LYS A 100 -5.65 12.27 -4.83
N ARG A 101 -4.65 13.13 -4.63
CA ARG A 101 -3.29 12.69 -4.32
C ARG A 101 -3.20 12.26 -2.86
N VAL A 102 -2.74 11.05 -2.64
CA VAL A 102 -2.58 10.45 -1.31
C VAL A 102 -1.17 9.88 -1.19
N GLY A 103 -0.57 10.02 -0.01
CA GLY A 103 0.70 9.36 0.30
C GLY A 103 0.53 7.86 0.48
N VAL A 104 1.64 7.14 0.51
CA VAL A 104 1.64 5.72 0.89
C VAL A 104 1.28 5.58 2.38
N PRO A 105 0.61 4.48 2.78
CA PRO A 105 0.36 4.19 4.19
C PRO A 105 1.67 4.19 4.98
N THR A 106 1.66 4.79 6.16
CA THR A 106 2.81 4.79 7.07
C THR A 106 2.94 3.44 7.77
N ALA A 107 4.10 3.17 8.35
CA ALA A 107 4.32 2.02 9.23
C ALA A 107 3.22 1.90 10.31
N THR A 108 2.89 3.03 10.93
CA THR A 108 1.83 3.12 11.96
C THR A 108 0.45 2.81 11.40
N ASP A 109 0.13 3.23 10.17
CA ASP A 109 -1.15 2.91 9.53
C ASP A 109 -1.28 1.40 9.28
N ILE A 110 -0.18 0.76 8.86
CA ILE A 110 -0.13 -0.68 8.61
C ILE A 110 -0.36 -1.45 9.92
N ILE A 111 0.33 -1.10 11.01
CA ILE A 111 0.14 -1.74 12.33
C ILE A 111 -1.30 -1.55 12.82
N LYS A 112 -1.85 -0.35 12.66
CA LYS A 112 -3.22 -0.05 13.09
C LYS A 112 -4.24 -0.84 12.27
N ALA A 113 -4.02 -1.00 10.97
CA ALA A 113 -4.87 -1.82 10.11
C ALA A 113 -4.77 -3.31 10.47
N SER A 114 -3.55 -3.84 10.61
CA SER A 114 -3.33 -5.25 10.94
C SER A 114 -3.86 -5.61 12.32
N SER A 115 -3.77 -4.69 13.29
CA SER A 115 -4.38 -4.85 14.61
C SER A 115 -5.90 -4.96 14.53
N LYS A 116 -6.55 -4.14 13.70
CA LYS A 116 -8.00 -4.22 13.47
C LYS A 116 -8.40 -5.55 12.82
N ASP A 117 -7.61 -6.04 11.88
CA ASP A 117 -7.87 -7.32 11.22
C ASP A 117 -7.72 -8.48 12.21
N ALA A 118 -6.71 -8.45 13.09
CA ALA A 118 -6.54 -9.43 14.16
C ALA A 118 -7.75 -9.47 15.09
N ILE A 119 -8.34 -8.31 15.44
CA ILE A 119 -9.57 -8.26 16.25
C ILE A 119 -10.72 -8.97 15.54
N ARG A 120 -10.93 -8.72 14.23
CA ARG A 120 -11.98 -9.41 13.46
C ARG A 120 -11.77 -10.92 13.42
N CYS A 121 -10.52 -11.37 13.39
CA CYS A 121 -10.23 -12.80 13.47
C CYS A 121 -10.65 -13.41 14.82
N LEU A 122 -10.54 -12.67 15.92
CA LEU A 122 -10.99 -13.14 17.23
C LEU A 122 -12.52 -13.37 17.27
N ASP A 123 -13.30 -12.54 16.58
CA ASP A 123 -14.77 -12.72 16.49
C ASP A 123 -15.19 -14.04 15.84
N SER A 124 -14.30 -14.65 15.03
CA SER A 124 -14.55 -15.92 14.35
C SER A 124 -14.22 -17.16 15.19
N VAL A 125 -13.62 -16.99 16.37
CA VAL A 125 -13.17 -18.09 17.22
C VAL A 125 -14.36 -18.70 17.99
N PRO A 126 -14.64 -20.01 17.86
CA PRO A 126 -15.71 -20.65 18.61
C PRO A 126 -15.46 -20.62 20.12
N GLN A 127 -16.52 -20.43 20.91
CA GLN A 127 -16.42 -20.37 22.37
C GLN A 127 -15.76 -21.62 22.98
N THR A 128 -16.01 -22.80 22.41
CA THR A 128 -15.40 -24.06 22.85
C THR A 128 -13.88 -24.05 22.72
N ALA A 129 -13.34 -23.43 21.66
CA ALA A 129 -11.91 -23.28 21.50
C ALA A 129 -11.34 -22.35 22.60
N ILE A 130 -12.05 -21.27 22.93
CA ILE A 130 -11.63 -20.30 23.96
C ILE A 130 -11.48 -20.97 25.33
N GLU A 131 -12.35 -21.91 25.69
CA GLU A 131 -12.27 -22.62 26.99
C GLU A 131 -10.91 -23.29 27.23
N TYR A 132 -10.31 -23.90 26.20
CA TYR A 132 -9.00 -24.55 26.30
C TYR A 132 -7.84 -23.60 26.61
N PHE A 133 -7.99 -22.31 26.27
CA PHE A 133 -6.93 -21.31 26.48
C PHE A 133 -7.12 -20.49 27.76
N LYS A 134 -8.23 -20.67 28.51
CA LYS A 134 -8.55 -19.81 29.66
C LYS A 134 -7.50 -19.88 30.78
N GLU A 135 -6.99 -21.06 31.09
CA GLU A 135 -5.99 -21.21 32.15
C GLU A 135 -4.68 -20.51 31.79
N SER A 136 -4.16 -20.77 30.58
CA SER A 136 -2.98 -20.08 30.03
C SER A 136 -3.18 -18.56 29.95
N ALA A 137 -4.39 -18.11 29.58
CA ALA A 137 -4.72 -16.69 29.55
C ALA A 137 -4.69 -16.06 30.95
N ARG A 138 -5.23 -16.73 31.98
CA ARG A 138 -5.16 -16.25 33.37
C ARG A 138 -3.72 -16.14 33.85
N TRP A 139 -2.90 -17.16 33.60
CA TRP A 139 -1.48 -17.13 33.94
C TRP A 139 -0.77 -15.96 33.25
N LEU A 140 -1.01 -15.76 31.95
CA LEU A 140 -0.39 -14.68 31.19
C LEU A 140 -0.83 -13.29 31.68
N ILE A 141 -2.11 -13.14 32.07
CA ILE A 141 -2.65 -11.91 32.66
C ILE A 141 -1.99 -11.63 34.02
N GLN A 142 -1.75 -12.65 34.84
CA GLN A 142 -1.06 -12.49 36.13
C GLN A 142 0.40 -12.06 35.94
N GLU A 143 1.13 -12.70 35.02
CA GLU A 143 2.55 -12.44 34.80
C GLU A 143 2.84 -11.10 34.12
N LYS A 144 2.08 -10.76 33.07
CA LYS A 144 2.38 -9.59 32.22
C LYS A 144 1.41 -8.42 32.40
N GLY A 145 0.30 -8.64 33.11
CA GLY A 145 -0.83 -7.71 33.15
C GLY A 145 -1.75 -7.85 31.92
N PRO A 146 -3.05 -7.53 32.06
CA PRO A 146 -4.05 -7.83 31.03
C PRO A 146 -3.81 -7.09 29.72
N VAL A 147 -3.43 -5.81 29.79
CA VAL A 147 -3.21 -4.98 28.59
C VAL A 147 -1.99 -5.43 27.81
N ASN A 148 -0.85 -5.66 28.49
CA ASN A 148 0.38 -6.07 27.83
C ASN A 148 0.29 -7.49 27.25
N ALA A 149 -0.36 -8.40 27.97
CA ALA A 149 -0.62 -9.77 27.49
C ALA A 149 -1.45 -9.74 26.20
N LEU A 150 -2.55 -8.98 26.17
CA LEU A 150 -3.42 -8.88 25.00
C LEU A 150 -2.74 -8.13 23.85
N ALA A 151 -2.00 -7.05 24.13
CA ALA A 151 -1.24 -6.31 23.13
C ALA A 151 -0.17 -7.19 22.46
N ALA A 152 0.57 -7.99 23.24
CA ALA A 152 1.56 -8.92 22.71
C ALA A 152 0.91 -10.02 21.85
N ALA A 153 -0.23 -10.56 22.27
CA ALA A 153 -0.98 -11.54 21.50
C ALA A 153 -1.50 -10.95 20.17
N LEU A 154 -2.10 -9.76 20.20
CA LEU A 154 -2.57 -9.07 18.99
C LEU A 154 -1.43 -8.74 18.04
N ALA A 155 -0.29 -8.26 18.56
CA ALA A 155 0.89 -7.99 17.74
C ALA A 155 1.38 -9.26 17.04
N HIS A 156 1.46 -10.38 17.76
CA HIS A 156 1.86 -11.67 17.21
C HIS A 156 0.88 -12.19 16.14
N ILE A 157 -0.43 -12.17 16.44
CA ILE A 157 -1.49 -12.61 15.50
C ILE A 157 -1.50 -11.75 14.24
N SER A 158 -1.32 -10.44 14.39
CA SER A 158 -1.26 -9.50 13.25
C SER A 158 0.01 -9.62 12.41
N GLY A 159 1.00 -10.43 12.83
CA GLY A 159 2.31 -10.55 12.20
C GLY A 159 3.18 -9.29 12.34
N ALA A 160 2.84 -8.38 13.26
CA ALA A 160 3.57 -7.13 13.49
C ALA A 160 4.81 -7.42 14.34
N THR A 161 5.88 -7.91 13.71
CA THR A 161 7.11 -8.31 14.41
C THR A 161 8.14 -7.18 14.51
N SER A 162 8.23 -6.33 13.49
CA SER A 162 8.97 -5.06 13.48
C SER A 162 8.79 -4.38 12.12
N ILE A 163 8.55 -3.08 12.08
CA ILE A 163 8.59 -2.35 10.80
C ILE A 163 9.95 -1.71 10.64
N GLU A 164 10.73 -2.24 9.70
CA GLU A 164 11.92 -1.56 9.23
C GLU A 164 11.51 -0.32 8.42
N GLN A 165 11.97 0.85 8.87
CA GLN A 165 11.85 2.05 8.05
C GLN A 165 12.66 1.90 6.77
N ARG A 166 12.07 2.33 5.65
CA ARG A 166 12.69 2.27 4.32
C ARG A 166 12.65 3.64 3.68
N SER A 167 13.70 3.96 2.93
CA SER A 167 13.77 5.19 2.15
C SER A 167 12.68 5.24 1.08
N LEU A 168 11.96 6.36 0.99
CA LEU A 168 10.95 6.60 -0.03
C LEU A 168 11.55 6.82 -1.43
N LEU A 169 12.87 7.06 -1.52
CA LEU A 169 13.55 7.27 -2.81
C LEU A 169 13.94 5.97 -3.50
N ASN A 170 14.29 4.93 -2.73
CA ASN A 170 14.91 3.72 -3.26
C ASN A 170 14.58 2.42 -2.48
N SER A 171 13.79 2.48 -1.42
CA SER A 171 13.41 1.33 -0.58
C SER A 171 14.53 0.70 0.25
N ASP A 172 15.69 1.36 0.39
CA ASP A 172 16.77 0.89 1.27
C ASP A 172 16.31 0.88 2.73
N ALA A 173 16.54 -0.24 3.43
CA ALA A 173 16.19 -0.41 4.84
C ALA A 173 17.10 0.40 5.77
N GLY A 174 16.56 0.86 6.89
CA GLY A 174 17.27 1.66 7.88
C GLY A 174 17.40 3.15 7.55
N PHE A 175 16.78 3.60 6.45
CA PHE A 175 16.81 5.00 6.03
C PHE A 175 15.42 5.63 6.05
N VAL A 176 15.37 6.93 6.37
CA VAL A 176 14.16 7.76 6.27
C VAL A 176 14.43 8.88 5.28
N THR A 177 13.53 9.06 4.32
CA THR A 177 13.60 10.19 3.38
C THR A 177 13.05 11.45 4.04
N MET A 178 13.87 12.50 4.05
CA MET A 178 13.48 13.82 4.57
C MET A 178 13.40 14.84 3.44
N ILE A 179 12.53 15.84 3.60
CA ILE A 179 12.52 17.04 2.76
C ILE A 179 13.11 18.18 3.57
N LEU A 180 14.30 18.65 3.16
CA LEU A 180 14.90 19.86 3.70
C LEU A 180 14.39 21.07 2.91
N ARG A 181 13.86 22.07 3.61
CA ARG A 181 13.46 23.35 3.01
C ARG A 181 14.44 24.43 3.46
N CYS A 182 14.97 25.18 2.51
CA CYS A 182 15.92 26.25 2.75
C CYS A 182 15.28 27.59 2.39
N SER A 183 15.62 28.64 3.14
CA SER A 183 15.18 30.02 2.86
C SER A 183 15.94 30.65 1.69
N GLU A 184 17.16 30.17 1.42
CA GLU A 184 18.02 30.59 0.32
C GLU A 184 18.01 29.54 -0.79
N GLU A 185 18.11 30.00 -2.04
CA GLU A 185 18.23 29.12 -3.19
C GLU A 185 19.61 28.43 -3.19
N ILE A 186 19.60 27.10 -3.28
CA ILE A 186 20.82 26.29 -3.34
C ILE A 186 21.02 25.81 -4.77
N ASN A 187 21.97 26.45 -5.45
CA ASN A 187 22.22 26.23 -6.88
C ASN A 187 23.23 25.10 -7.17
N ASN A 188 23.93 24.59 -6.15
CA ASN A 188 24.95 23.57 -6.31
C ASN A 188 24.95 22.58 -5.13
N MET A 189 25.06 21.28 -5.45
CA MET A 189 25.14 20.19 -4.48
C MET A 189 26.34 20.33 -3.54
N SER A 190 27.49 20.81 -4.03
CA SER A 190 28.66 21.03 -3.17
C SER A 190 28.40 22.09 -2.10
N TYR A 191 27.63 23.13 -2.44
CA TYR A 191 27.23 24.16 -1.48
C TYR A 191 26.20 23.63 -0.47
N ALA A 192 25.26 22.80 -0.93
CA ALA A 192 24.31 22.11 -0.07
C ALA A 192 25.03 21.25 1.00
N TRP A 193 26.00 20.44 0.58
CA TRP A 193 26.80 19.61 1.49
C TRP A 193 27.65 20.45 2.44
N ARG A 194 28.27 21.53 1.96
CA ARG A 194 29.02 22.45 2.83
C ARG A 194 28.12 23.03 3.92
N ARG A 195 26.95 23.57 3.55
CA ARG A 195 26.00 24.14 4.51
C ARG A 195 25.50 23.11 5.53
N LEU A 196 25.27 21.86 5.10
CA LEU A 196 24.92 20.77 6.02
C LEU A 196 26.04 20.47 7.01
N ARG A 197 27.30 20.42 6.55
CA ARG A 197 28.46 20.25 7.45
C ARG A 197 28.62 21.41 8.41
N ASP A 198 28.47 22.65 7.93
CA ASP A 198 28.59 23.85 8.75
C ASP A 198 27.56 23.87 9.90
N GLN A 199 26.36 23.32 9.68
CA GLN A 199 25.29 23.31 10.69
C GLN A 199 25.22 22.05 11.55
N LEU A 200 25.56 20.88 11.00
CA LEU A 200 25.35 19.57 11.63
C LEU A 200 26.66 18.83 11.96
N GLY A 201 27.81 19.40 11.59
CA GLY A 201 29.14 18.82 11.76
C GLY A 201 29.56 17.91 10.60
N ASP A 202 30.85 17.57 10.57
CA ASP A 202 31.47 16.82 9.46
C ASP A 202 30.97 15.36 9.34
N ASP A 203 30.46 14.77 10.42
CA ASP A 203 29.91 13.40 10.40
C ASP A 203 28.62 13.25 9.58
N ILE A 204 28.03 14.36 9.12
CA ILE A 204 26.78 14.34 8.35
C ILE A 204 26.91 13.56 7.02
N ASP A 205 28.11 13.57 6.42
CA ASP A 205 28.38 12.88 5.16
C ASP A 205 28.18 11.35 5.28
N ARG A 206 28.27 10.78 6.49
CA ARG A 206 28.00 9.35 6.76
C ARG A 206 26.52 9.06 7.04
N LYS A 207 25.76 10.08 7.47
CA LYS A 207 24.37 9.95 7.92
C LYS A 207 23.36 10.28 6.82
N VAL A 208 23.74 11.16 5.88
CA VAL A 208 22.88 11.55 4.76
C VAL A 208 23.31 10.79 3.51
N ASN A 209 22.37 10.17 2.83
CA ASN A 209 22.61 9.46 1.59
C ASN A 209 21.75 10.01 0.47
N ARG A 210 22.32 10.09 -0.74
CA ARG A 210 21.63 10.37 -2.00
C ARG A 210 20.77 11.66 -1.98
N MET A 211 21.32 12.75 -1.42
CA MET A 211 20.70 14.07 -1.50
C MET A 211 20.45 14.47 -2.96
N CYS A 212 19.24 14.91 -3.27
CA CYS A 212 18.85 15.36 -4.59
C CYS A 212 18.09 16.69 -4.51
N PHE A 213 18.24 17.54 -5.53
CA PHE A 213 17.43 18.74 -5.62
C PHE A 213 16.04 18.39 -6.15
N ILE A 214 15.05 18.83 -5.40
CA ILE A 214 13.68 18.87 -5.87
C ILE A 214 13.59 20.14 -6.72
N LYS A 215 13.44 20.01 -8.04
CA LYS A 215 13.02 21.15 -8.87
C LYS A 215 11.73 21.70 -8.27
N GLY A 216 11.80 22.85 -7.62
CA GLY A 216 10.64 23.61 -7.22
C GLY A 216 9.97 24.10 -8.50
N ARG A 217 8.70 23.76 -8.69
CA ARG A 217 7.81 24.80 -9.20
C ARG A 217 7.47 25.62 -7.98
N MET A 218 8.05 26.83 -7.88
CA MET A 218 7.28 27.93 -7.31
C MET A 218 6.06 28.14 -8.19
#